data_AF-A0A541BWN3-F1
#
_entry.id   AF-A0A541BWN3-F1
#
_cell.length_a   1.000
_cell.length_b   1.000
_cell.length_c   1.000
_cell.angle_alpha   90.00
_cell.angle_beta   90.00
_cell.angle_gamma   90.00
#
_symmetry.space_group_name_H-M   'P 1'
#
loop_
_entity.id
_entity.type
_entity.pdbx_description
1 polymer ?
#
loop_
_entity_poly.entity_id
_entity_poly.type
_entity_poly.pdbx_seq_one_letter_code
_entity_poly.pdbx_strand_id
1 'polypeptide(L)'
;MNEVPRRPLGGFDAAPAQPATPRGRYRGRSGPICALDVGSTKITCLIGRVESDGVLRVLSVGYQRSRGVRAGSVVDLDQAEQAIRAAVAQAEEQADLQVRELVVNLSCGQPESRHFNVQMPMHGNAVGDNELRRIVAEGRARAYAEGREVVHAIPLGYTVDGTPGVRDPRSMVCETLAARLHVVDASVGTLRNLAACFARCDLEIESLVAAPFASGLATLVDDERELGVTVVDMGGGTTSLAVFADGHLQHTDVIPVGGQHVTNDVARGLSTTIAHAERMKTLHGSTGAVPEDDRELLPVPLVGEDDHAIAKVPRSMLVGIIRPRLEETFELVRARLEDAGLGRAAGRRVVLTGGASQLIGVRELAAHVLDKQVRLGRPPVLRGLPDSAAGPAFAGPVGLMIWAATEGQIARDLAPVGHAGPPGPIRRLFTWLRERL
;
A
#
# COMPACT_ATOMS: atom_id res chain seq x y z
N MET A 1 -35.14 45.16 16.52
CA MET A 1 -35.40 43.71 16.31
C MET A 1 -35.28 43.48 14.81
N ASN A 2 -34.11 43.08 14.34
CA ASN A 2 -33.85 42.85 12.91
C ASN A 2 -33.82 41.34 12.66
N GLU A 3 -34.75 40.87 11.84
CA GLU A 3 -34.80 39.51 11.33
C GLU A 3 -33.66 39.28 10.34
N VAL A 4 -32.87 38.23 10.59
CA VAL A 4 -31.85 37.73 9.67
C VAL A 4 -32.50 36.59 8.86
N PRO A 5 -32.48 36.62 7.51
CA PRO A 5 -33.07 35.57 6.72
C PRO A 5 -32.19 34.31 6.75
N ARG A 6 -32.81 33.15 7.08
CA ARG A 6 -32.16 31.84 7.01
C ARG A 6 -31.93 31.46 5.54
N ARG A 7 -30.66 31.35 5.13
CA ARG A 7 -30.30 30.66 3.87
C ARG A 7 -30.53 29.15 4.02
N PRO A 8 -31.04 28.46 3.00
CA PRO A 8 -31.12 27.00 3.00
C PRO A 8 -29.71 26.41 2.95
N LEU A 9 -29.47 25.37 3.75
CA LEU A 9 -28.27 24.53 3.69
C LEU A 9 -28.30 23.78 2.34
N GLY A 10 -27.57 24.30 1.35
CA GLY A 10 -27.32 23.60 0.10
C GLY A 10 -26.50 22.34 0.37
N GLY A 11 -26.93 21.21 -0.20
CA GLY A 11 -26.18 19.97 -0.19
C GLY A 11 -24.79 20.20 -0.76
N PHE A 12 -23.77 19.81 0.01
CA PHE A 12 -22.41 19.73 -0.48
C PHE A 12 -22.32 18.51 -1.40
N ASP A 13 -22.61 18.71 -2.69
CA ASP A 13 -22.13 17.79 -3.72
C ASP A 13 -20.61 17.84 -3.68
N ALA A 14 -20.00 16.81 -3.08
CA ALA A 14 -18.57 16.66 -3.03
C ALA A 14 -18.05 16.55 -4.46
N ALA A 15 -17.33 17.57 -4.93
CA ALA A 15 -16.65 17.53 -6.21
C ALA A 15 -15.86 16.21 -6.34
N PRO A 16 -15.92 15.53 -7.50
CA PRO A 16 -15.24 14.26 -7.67
C PRO A 16 -13.74 14.42 -7.38
N ALA A 17 -13.18 13.50 -6.60
CA ALA A 17 -11.76 13.49 -6.29
C ALA A 17 -10.96 13.47 -7.60
N GLN A 18 -10.10 14.47 -7.81
CA GLN A 18 -9.23 14.51 -8.98
C GLN A 18 -8.19 13.39 -8.86
N PRO A 19 -7.94 12.64 -9.95
CA PRO A 19 -6.88 11.64 -9.97
C PRO A 19 -5.53 12.31 -9.72
N ALA A 20 -4.58 11.56 -9.14
CA ALA A 20 -3.21 12.04 -9.05
C ALA A 20 -2.67 12.33 -10.47
N THR A 21 -1.85 13.37 -10.62
CA THR A 21 -1.17 13.64 -11.89
C THR A 21 -0.05 12.61 -12.11
N PRO A 22 0.09 12.05 -13.33
CA PRO A 22 1.24 11.20 -13.65
C PRO A 22 2.53 11.99 -13.39
N ARG A 23 3.48 11.38 -12.69
CA ARG A 23 4.81 11.97 -12.54
C ARG A 23 5.49 12.05 -13.91
N GLY A 24 6.36 13.06 -14.08
CA GLY A 24 7.07 13.34 -15.33
C GLY A 24 7.90 12.17 -15.89
N ARG A 25 8.67 12.43 -16.95
CA ARG A 25 9.43 11.42 -17.70
C ARG A 25 10.26 10.51 -16.78
N TYR A 26 9.87 9.23 -16.69
CA TYR A 26 10.60 8.18 -16.00
C TYR A 26 11.90 7.90 -16.77
N ARG A 27 13.04 7.81 -16.07
CA ARG A 27 14.31 7.40 -16.70
C ARG A 27 14.25 5.91 -17.04
N GLY A 28 14.88 5.53 -18.15
CA GLY A 28 14.61 4.26 -18.83
C GLY A 28 15.10 3.03 -18.07
N ARG A 29 14.17 2.26 -17.50
CA ARG A 29 14.36 0.81 -17.34
C ARG A 29 14.09 0.17 -18.70
N SER A 30 15.06 -0.52 -19.29
CA SER A 30 14.84 -1.33 -20.48
C SER A 30 14.12 -2.63 -20.08
N GLY A 31 12.98 -2.91 -20.71
CA GLY A 31 12.23 -4.16 -20.53
C GLY A 31 10.92 -4.00 -19.74
N PRO A 32 10.14 -5.09 -19.66
CA PRO A 32 8.87 -5.09 -18.96
C PRO A 32 9.05 -4.92 -17.44
N ILE A 33 8.13 -4.19 -16.84
CA ILE A 33 7.90 -4.13 -15.40
C ILE A 33 6.68 -5.00 -15.12
N CYS A 34 6.80 -5.91 -14.17
CA CYS A 34 5.67 -6.69 -13.69
C CYS A 34 5.45 -6.42 -12.20
N ALA A 35 4.27 -5.93 -11.86
CA ALA A 35 3.86 -5.64 -10.51
C ALA A 35 2.77 -6.62 -10.07
N LEU A 36 2.99 -7.29 -8.95
CA LEU A 36 2.02 -8.21 -8.37
C LEU A 36 1.61 -7.76 -6.97
N ASP A 37 0.34 -7.38 -6.83
CA ASP A 37 -0.30 -7.07 -5.56
C ASP A 37 -1.05 -8.30 -5.05
N VAL A 38 -0.52 -8.95 -4.01
CA VAL A 38 -1.10 -10.12 -3.33
C VAL A 38 -1.92 -9.66 -2.12
N GLY A 39 -3.20 -9.40 -2.34
CA GLY A 39 -4.16 -9.03 -1.30
C GLY A 39 -4.96 -10.22 -0.76
N SER A 40 -5.61 -10.06 0.39
CA SER A 40 -6.49 -11.09 0.98
C SER A 40 -7.84 -11.27 0.27
N THR A 41 -8.24 -10.33 -0.60
CA THR A 41 -9.50 -10.40 -1.36
C THR A 41 -9.27 -10.57 -2.86
N LYS A 42 -8.21 -9.95 -3.38
CA LYS A 42 -7.85 -9.92 -4.80
C LYS A 42 -6.32 -10.01 -4.93
N ILE A 43 -5.87 -10.73 -5.95
CA ILE A 43 -4.50 -10.69 -6.45
C ILE A 43 -4.53 -9.96 -7.78
N THR A 44 -3.68 -8.95 -7.98
CA THR A 44 -3.64 -8.13 -9.19
C THR A 44 -2.23 -8.15 -9.78
N CYS A 45 -2.12 -8.52 -11.05
CA CYS A 45 -0.89 -8.45 -11.83
C CYS A 45 -1.02 -7.34 -12.88
N LEU A 46 -0.07 -6.41 -12.90
CA LEU A 46 0.07 -5.40 -13.95
C LEU A 46 1.39 -5.63 -14.67
N ILE A 47 1.34 -5.69 -16.00
CA ILE A 47 2.53 -5.71 -16.84
C ILE A 47 2.57 -4.40 -17.61
N GLY A 48 3.72 -3.76 -17.63
CA GLY A 48 3.91 -2.48 -18.30
C GLY A 48 5.35 -2.22 -18.68
N ARG A 49 5.61 -1.03 -19.23
CA ARG A 49 6.97 -0.59 -19.58
C ARG A 49 7.05 0.93 -19.57
N VAL A 50 8.25 1.46 -19.40
CA VAL A 50 8.54 2.87 -19.65
C VAL A 50 8.84 3.02 -21.14
N GLU A 51 8.03 3.80 -21.84
CA GLU A 51 8.22 4.09 -23.27
C GLU A 51 9.39 5.07 -23.48
N SER A 52 9.82 5.25 -24.73
CA SER A 52 10.93 6.15 -25.07
C SER A 52 10.67 7.62 -24.75
N ASP A 53 9.39 8.03 -24.65
CA ASP A 53 8.98 9.36 -24.19
C ASP A 53 9.09 9.53 -22.66
N GLY A 54 9.49 8.48 -21.95
CA GLY A 54 9.57 8.41 -20.50
C GLY A 54 8.21 8.21 -19.84
N VAL A 55 7.16 7.84 -20.56
CA VAL A 55 5.83 7.61 -19.99
C VAL A 55 5.65 6.14 -19.62
N LEU A 56 5.15 5.88 -18.43
CA LEU A 56 4.78 4.53 -17.98
C LEU A 56 3.48 4.12 -18.67
N ARG A 57 3.56 3.03 -19.44
CA ARG A 57 2.41 2.41 -20.11
C ARG A 57 2.12 1.06 -19.48
N VAL A 58 0.85 0.82 -19.16
CA VAL A 58 0.33 -0.50 -18.81
C VAL A 58 0.00 -1.23 -20.12
N LEU A 59 0.51 -2.45 -20.25
CA LEU A 59 0.30 -3.34 -21.39
C LEU A 59 -0.87 -4.29 -21.12
N SER A 60 -0.97 -4.83 -19.90
CA SER A 60 -2.03 -5.74 -19.52
C SER A 60 -2.39 -5.68 -18.03
N VAL A 61 -3.56 -6.23 -17.71
CA VAL A 61 -4.08 -6.37 -16.35
C VAL A 61 -4.62 -7.79 -16.17
N GLY A 62 -4.02 -8.53 -15.25
CA GLY A 62 -4.55 -9.78 -14.73
C GLY A 62 -5.06 -9.59 -13.30
N TYR A 63 -6.19 -10.17 -12.94
CA TYR A 63 -6.62 -10.21 -11.55
C TYR A 63 -7.43 -11.46 -11.25
N GLN A 64 -7.27 -11.97 -10.03
CA GLN A 64 -8.02 -13.11 -9.54
C GLN A 64 -8.53 -12.87 -8.12
N ARG A 65 -9.65 -13.52 -7.79
CA ARG A 65 -10.12 -13.58 -6.41
C ARG A 65 -9.07 -14.32 -5.59
N SER A 66 -8.61 -13.69 -4.51
CA SER A 66 -7.58 -14.27 -3.66
C SER A 66 -8.12 -15.47 -2.87
N ARG A 67 -7.27 -16.48 -2.71
CA ARG A 67 -7.48 -17.66 -1.87
C ARG A 67 -6.16 -18.01 -1.18
N GLY A 68 -6.23 -18.60 0.00
CA GLY A 68 -5.05 -18.96 0.79
C GLY A 68 -4.23 -17.79 1.35
N VAL A 69 -4.72 -16.55 1.26
CA VAL A 69 -4.08 -15.35 1.83
C VAL A 69 -4.99 -14.68 2.85
N ARG A 70 -4.48 -14.44 4.07
CA ARG A 70 -5.22 -13.80 5.17
C ARG A 70 -4.35 -12.73 5.84
N ALA A 71 -4.88 -11.51 5.94
CA ALA A 71 -4.15 -10.35 6.45
C ALA A 71 -2.74 -10.20 5.83
N GLY A 72 -2.67 -10.39 4.51
CA GLY A 72 -1.42 -10.36 3.72
C GLY A 72 -0.52 -11.59 3.85
N SER A 73 -0.76 -12.50 4.82
CA SER A 73 0.05 -13.71 5.02
C SER A 73 -0.51 -14.90 4.25
N VAL A 74 0.36 -15.71 3.65
CA VAL A 74 -0.02 -16.98 3.02
C VAL A 74 -0.29 -18.01 4.10
N VAL A 75 -1.55 -18.45 4.19
CA VAL A 75 -2.06 -19.46 5.15
C VAL A 75 -2.35 -20.80 4.50
N ASP A 76 -2.52 -20.84 3.17
CA ASP A 76 -2.65 -22.05 2.37
C ASP A 76 -1.84 -21.85 1.08
N LEU A 77 -0.74 -22.60 0.95
CA LEU A 77 0.21 -22.45 -0.15
C LEU A 77 -0.38 -22.87 -1.50
N ASP A 78 -1.18 -23.94 -1.53
CA ASP A 78 -1.71 -24.50 -2.78
C ASP A 78 -2.77 -23.56 -3.36
N GLN A 79 -3.66 -23.04 -2.50
CA GLN A 79 -4.67 -22.08 -2.93
C GLN A 79 -4.07 -20.74 -3.36
N ALA A 80 -3.03 -20.27 -2.65
CA ALA A 80 -2.32 -19.05 -3.03
C ALA A 80 -1.57 -19.20 -4.35
N GLU A 81 -0.88 -20.34 -4.56
CA GLU A 81 -0.17 -20.65 -5.80
C GLU A 81 -1.13 -20.62 -6.99
N GLN A 82 -2.27 -21.30 -6.91
CA GLN A 82 -3.26 -21.32 -7.98
C GLN A 82 -3.79 -19.93 -8.31
N ALA A 83 -4.09 -19.11 -7.30
CA ALA A 83 -4.61 -17.76 -7.50
C ALA A 83 -3.55 -16.82 -8.10
N ILE A 84 -2.28 -16.94 -7.68
CA ILE A 84 -1.15 -16.17 -8.23
C ILE A 84 -0.90 -16.57 -9.69
N ARG A 85 -0.74 -17.87 -9.98
CA ARG A 85 -0.51 -18.38 -11.34
C ARG A 85 -1.62 -17.92 -12.29
N ALA A 86 -2.88 -18.00 -11.86
CA ALA A 86 -4.01 -17.56 -12.68
C ALA A 86 -4.02 -16.04 -12.94
N ALA A 87 -3.65 -15.20 -11.96
CA ALA A 87 -3.55 -13.75 -12.17
C ALA A 87 -2.38 -13.37 -13.08
N VAL A 88 -1.23 -14.04 -12.94
CA VAL A 88 -0.05 -13.81 -13.78
C VAL A 88 -0.28 -14.29 -15.21
N ALA A 89 -0.80 -15.51 -15.40
CA ALA A 89 -1.10 -16.05 -16.72
C ALA A 89 -2.07 -15.17 -17.52
N GLN A 90 -3.11 -14.65 -16.86
CA GLN A 90 -4.05 -13.71 -17.49
C GLN A 90 -3.35 -12.43 -17.99
N ALA A 91 -2.38 -11.91 -17.23
CA ALA A 91 -1.63 -10.72 -17.62
C ALA A 91 -0.62 -11.04 -18.74
N GLU A 92 0.07 -12.17 -18.67
CA GLU A 92 1.04 -12.64 -19.67
C GLU A 92 0.38 -12.89 -21.03
N GLU A 93 -0.77 -13.57 -21.05
CA GLU A 93 -1.54 -13.84 -22.28
C GLU A 93 -1.95 -12.55 -22.98
N GLN A 94 -2.44 -11.57 -22.23
CA GLN A 94 -2.85 -10.27 -22.78
C GLN A 94 -1.66 -9.42 -23.27
N ALA A 95 -0.48 -9.57 -22.65
CA ALA A 95 0.72 -8.82 -23.00
C ALA A 95 1.60 -9.52 -24.06
N ASP A 96 1.27 -10.77 -24.41
CA ASP A 96 2.05 -11.65 -25.30
C ASP A 96 3.53 -11.71 -24.87
N LEU A 97 3.76 -11.92 -23.57
CA LEU A 97 5.10 -12.02 -23.00
C LEU A 97 5.12 -12.91 -21.77
N GLN A 98 6.32 -13.40 -21.41
CA GLN A 98 6.55 -14.13 -20.16
C GLN A 98 7.30 -13.26 -19.16
N VAL A 99 6.88 -13.31 -17.90
CA VAL A 99 7.50 -12.62 -16.78
C VAL A 99 8.15 -13.63 -15.84
N ARG A 100 9.34 -13.29 -15.34
CA ARG A 100 10.02 -14.07 -14.30
C ARG A 100 10.24 -13.25 -13.06
N GLU A 101 10.64 -12.00 -13.20
CA GLU A 101 10.93 -11.10 -12.09
C GLU A 101 9.75 -10.17 -11.82
N LEU A 102 9.35 -10.08 -10.55
CA LEU A 102 8.18 -9.34 -10.09
C LEU A 102 8.53 -8.34 -8.98
N VAL A 103 7.91 -7.17 -9.04
CA VAL A 103 7.81 -6.24 -7.92
C VAL A 103 6.53 -6.56 -7.15
N VAL A 104 6.65 -6.90 -5.86
CA VAL A 104 5.55 -7.45 -5.06
C VAL A 104 5.25 -6.54 -3.88
N ASN A 105 3.97 -6.32 -3.57
CA ASN A 105 3.58 -5.60 -2.36
C ASN A 105 3.90 -6.43 -1.09
N LEU A 106 4.20 -5.73 -0.01
CA LEU A 106 4.35 -6.29 1.31
C LEU A 106 3.24 -5.74 2.21
N SER A 107 2.26 -6.60 2.48
CA SER A 107 1.12 -6.32 3.38
C SER A 107 1.17 -7.15 4.67
N CYS A 108 2.26 -7.89 4.91
CA CYS A 108 2.43 -8.82 6.01
C CYS A 108 3.84 -8.78 6.58
N GLY A 109 4.13 -9.67 7.55
CA GLY A 109 5.46 -9.80 8.13
C GLY A 109 5.78 -8.77 9.20
N GLN A 110 4.78 -8.15 9.81
CA GLN A 110 4.94 -7.15 10.87
C GLN A 110 5.92 -6.05 10.43
N PRO A 111 5.66 -5.35 9.31
CA PRO A 111 6.60 -4.36 8.82
C PRO A 111 6.80 -3.28 9.88
N GLU A 112 8.05 -2.95 10.18
CA GLU A 112 8.41 -1.90 11.13
C GLU A 112 9.15 -0.78 10.42
N SER A 113 8.84 0.43 10.84
CA SER A 113 9.45 1.67 10.38
C SER A 113 10.41 2.18 11.44
N ARG A 114 11.69 2.32 11.09
CA ARG A 114 12.76 2.69 12.02
C ARG A 114 13.66 3.75 11.42
N HIS A 115 14.10 4.71 12.24
CA HIS A 115 15.01 5.77 11.82
C HIS A 115 16.41 5.50 12.34
N PHE A 116 17.39 5.51 11.44
CA PHE A 116 18.80 5.31 11.75
C PHE A 116 19.59 6.56 11.38
N ASN A 117 20.40 7.03 12.32
CA ASN A 117 21.46 7.98 12.01
C ASN A 117 22.75 7.20 11.85
N VAL A 118 23.38 7.36 10.69
CA VAL A 118 24.64 6.70 10.33
C VAL A 118 25.65 7.79 10.01
N GLN A 119 26.89 7.62 10.43
CA GLN A 119 27.98 8.55 10.20
C GLN A 119 29.22 7.77 9.75
N MET A 120 29.94 8.30 8.77
CA MET A 120 31.19 7.74 8.28
C MET A 120 32.27 8.82 8.10
N PRO A 121 33.54 8.52 8.42
CA PRO A 121 34.64 9.42 8.14
C PRO A 121 34.95 9.43 6.65
N MET A 122 35.15 10.64 6.12
CA MET A 122 35.46 10.92 4.71
C MET A 122 36.92 11.32 4.49
N HIS A 123 37.63 11.74 5.55
CA HIS A 123 39.07 12.08 5.52
C HIS A 123 39.41 13.14 4.45
N GLY A 124 38.59 14.18 4.35
CA GLY A 124 38.76 15.26 3.38
C GLY A 124 38.50 14.86 1.92
N ASN A 125 37.86 13.73 1.65
CA ASN A 125 37.50 13.32 0.29
C ASN A 125 36.14 13.87 -0.15
N ALA A 126 35.97 14.03 -1.46
CA ALA A 126 34.67 14.36 -2.05
C ALA A 126 33.71 13.18 -1.94
N VAL A 127 32.44 13.45 -1.65
CA VAL A 127 31.39 12.43 -1.63
C VAL A 127 31.05 12.01 -3.06
N GLY A 128 31.23 10.74 -3.38
CA GLY A 128 30.78 10.11 -4.62
C GLY A 128 29.62 9.15 -4.41
N ASP A 129 29.15 8.53 -5.50
CA ASP A 129 28.12 7.48 -5.44
C ASP A 129 28.54 6.28 -4.59
N ASN A 130 29.84 5.97 -4.55
CA ASN A 130 30.35 4.87 -3.76
C ASN A 130 30.17 5.13 -2.26
N GLU A 131 30.44 6.35 -1.78
CA GLU A 131 30.28 6.73 -0.39
C GLU A 131 28.80 6.78 0.00
N LEU A 132 27.93 7.23 -0.91
CA LEU A 132 26.47 7.15 -0.74
C LEU A 132 25.97 5.70 -0.61
N ARG A 133 26.46 4.78 -1.44
CA ARG A 133 26.12 3.36 -1.31
C ARG A 133 26.61 2.79 0.02
N ARG A 134 27.84 3.15 0.43
CA ARG A 134 28.44 2.65 1.67
C ARG A 134 27.67 3.11 2.91
N ILE A 135 27.30 4.39 3.00
CA ILE A 135 26.56 4.90 4.17
C ILE A 135 25.15 4.30 4.26
N VAL A 136 24.49 4.07 3.12
CA VAL A 136 23.20 3.37 3.08
C VAL A 136 23.37 1.90 3.46
N ALA A 137 24.40 1.22 2.96
CA ALA A 137 24.70 -0.17 3.27
C ALA A 137 24.95 -0.38 4.78
N GLU A 138 25.64 0.55 5.43
CA GLU A 138 25.87 0.53 6.88
C GLU A 138 24.55 0.59 7.66
N GLY A 139 23.63 1.47 7.25
CA GLY A 139 22.28 1.52 7.82
C GLY A 139 21.49 0.23 7.64
N ARG A 140 21.59 -0.39 6.45
CA ARG A 140 20.96 -1.70 6.18
C ARG A 140 21.57 -2.81 7.05
N ALA A 141 22.89 -2.83 7.21
CA ALA A 141 23.59 -3.84 8.01
C ALA A 141 23.19 -3.77 9.48
N ARG A 142 23.05 -2.55 10.03
CA ARG A 142 22.58 -2.34 11.40
C ARG A 142 21.16 -2.86 11.60
N ALA A 143 20.25 -2.56 10.68
CA ALA A 143 18.88 -3.07 10.75
C ALA A 143 18.81 -4.61 10.63
N TYR A 144 19.68 -5.20 9.81
CA TYR A 144 19.79 -6.65 9.61
C TYR A 144 20.33 -7.40 10.83
N ALA A 145 21.22 -6.79 11.62
CA ALA A 145 21.82 -7.41 12.82
C ALA A 145 20.76 -7.86 13.85
N GLU A 146 19.55 -7.33 13.76
CA GLU A 146 18.41 -7.67 14.62
C GLU A 146 17.55 -8.82 14.08
N GLY A 147 18.00 -9.51 13.01
CA GLY A 147 17.35 -10.71 12.47
C GLY A 147 16.10 -10.45 11.61
N ARG A 148 15.93 -9.21 11.13
CA ARG A 148 14.81 -8.76 10.30
C ARG A 148 15.27 -8.50 8.86
N GLU A 149 14.40 -8.72 7.89
CA GLU A 149 14.72 -8.44 6.48
C GLU A 149 14.44 -6.99 6.15
N VAL A 150 15.46 -6.27 5.67
CA VAL A 150 15.31 -4.89 5.22
C VAL A 150 14.64 -4.84 3.85
N VAL A 151 13.48 -4.18 3.79
CA VAL A 151 12.66 -3.99 2.59
C VAL A 151 13.04 -2.67 1.92
N HIS A 152 13.04 -1.57 2.66
CA HIS A 152 13.42 -0.23 2.19
C HIS A 152 14.52 0.36 3.07
N ALA A 153 15.42 1.12 2.47
CA ALA A 153 16.37 1.99 3.16
C ALA A 153 16.42 3.32 2.42
N ILE A 154 15.67 4.30 2.92
CA ILE A 154 15.38 5.57 2.25
C ILE A 154 16.20 6.67 2.94
N PRO A 155 17.15 7.32 2.25
CA PRO A 155 17.79 8.51 2.77
C PRO A 155 16.77 9.64 2.91
N LEU A 156 16.64 10.17 4.13
CA LEU A 156 15.79 11.33 4.43
C LEU A 156 16.56 12.66 4.31
N GLY A 157 17.89 12.58 4.29
CA GLY A 157 18.78 13.74 4.20
C GLY A 157 20.17 13.41 4.72
N TYR A 158 21.11 14.30 4.37
CA TYR A 158 22.51 14.19 4.73
C TYR A 158 22.95 15.37 5.58
N THR A 159 24.00 15.13 6.36
CA THR A 159 24.73 16.13 7.13
C THR A 159 26.19 16.05 6.73
N VAL A 160 26.76 17.18 6.32
CA VAL A 160 28.15 17.28 5.84
C VAL A 160 28.92 18.17 6.80
N ASP A 161 29.93 17.63 7.49
CA ASP A 161 30.71 18.32 8.53
C ASP A 161 29.84 19.06 9.56
N GLY A 162 28.78 18.40 10.01
CA GLY A 162 27.84 18.96 10.99
C GLY A 162 26.80 19.93 10.43
N THR A 163 26.84 20.25 9.13
CA THR A 163 25.83 21.07 8.45
C THR A 163 24.65 20.19 7.99
N PRO A 164 23.47 20.28 8.64
CA PRO A 164 22.32 19.43 8.30
C PRO A 164 21.56 19.96 7.06
N GLY A 165 20.67 19.13 6.52
CA GLY A 165 19.72 19.55 5.48
C GLY A 165 20.26 19.44 4.05
N VAL A 166 21.37 18.74 3.86
CA VAL A 166 21.93 18.47 2.53
C VAL A 166 21.08 17.39 1.84
N ARG A 167 20.46 17.74 0.70
CA ARG A 167 19.63 16.80 -0.09
C ARG A 167 20.49 15.84 -0.93
N ASP A 168 21.49 16.38 -1.64
CA ASP A 168 22.47 15.59 -2.39
C ASP A 168 23.89 16.07 -2.03
N PRO A 169 24.70 15.24 -1.34
CA PRO A 169 26.03 15.62 -0.91
C PRO A 169 27.10 15.38 -1.99
N ARG A 170 26.75 14.85 -3.17
CA ARG A 170 27.73 14.54 -4.22
C ARG A 170 28.59 15.74 -4.57
N SER A 171 29.89 15.49 -4.74
CA SER A 171 30.93 16.49 -5.02
C SER A 171 31.27 17.42 -3.85
N MET A 172 30.61 17.31 -2.70
CA MET A 172 31.01 18.05 -1.50
C MET A 172 32.21 17.36 -0.85
N VAL A 173 33.21 18.14 -0.46
CA VAL A 173 34.38 17.67 0.29
C VAL A 173 34.07 17.81 1.78
N CYS A 174 34.34 16.76 2.55
CA CYS A 174 34.11 16.80 3.99
C CYS A 174 35.02 15.85 4.76
N GLU A 175 35.15 16.09 6.06
CA GLU A 175 35.78 15.17 7.00
C GLU A 175 34.81 14.08 7.45
N THR A 176 33.52 14.42 7.54
CA THR A 176 32.46 13.54 8.02
C THR A 176 31.20 13.68 7.18
N LEU A 177 30.69 12.54 6.73
CA LEU A 177 29.37 12.41 6.13
C LEU A 177 28.45 11.66 7.09
N ALA A 178 27.28 12.22 7.37
CA ALA A 178 26.20 11.52 8.06
C ALA A 178 24.92 11.49 7.21
N ALA A 179 24.13 10.43 7.39
CA ALA A 179 22.84 10.24 6.75
C ALA A 179 21.80 9.84 7.78
N ARG A 180 20.62 10.45 7.67
CA ARG A 180 19.41 9.96 8.34
C ARG A 180 18.67 9.04 7.38
N LEU A 181 18.45 7.81 7.78
CA LEU A 181 17.79 6.79 6.97
C LEU A 181 16.47 6.40 7.63
N HIS A 182 15.42 6.30 6.82
CA HIS A 182 14.22 5.55 7.18
C HIS A 182 14.34 4.14 6.61
N VAL A 183 14.41 3.17 7.51
CA VAL A 183 14.43 1.76 7.17
C VAL A 183 13.05 1.18 7.44
N VAL A 184 12.53 0.46 6.44
CA VAL A 184 11.36 -0.40 6.59
C VAL A 184 11.85 -1.83 6.48
N ASP A 185 11.55 -2.65 7.48
CA ASP A 185 11.93 -4.05 7.53
C ASP A 185 10.76 -4.94 7.95
N ALA A 186 10.92 -6.25 7.82
CA ALA A 186 9.88 -7.20 8.18
C ALA A 186 10.48 -8.51 8.75
N SER A 187 9.66 -9.21 9.52
CA SER A 187 9.97 -10.52 10.08
C SER A 187 10.18 -11.55 8.97
N VAL A 188 11.37 -12.15 8.95
CA VAL A 188 11.77 -13.15 7.95
C VAL A 188 10.80 -14.34 7.91
N GLY A 189 10.26 -14.76 9.07
CA GLY A 189 9.40 -15.94 9.18
C GLY A 189 8.16 -15.88 8.28
N THR A 190 7.48 -14.72 8.24
CA THR A 190 6.27 -14.55 7.43
C THR A 190 6.59 -14.49 5.94
N LEU A 191 7.76 -13.94 5.60
CA LEU A 191 8.22 -13.81 4.22
C LEU A 191 8.64 -15.16 3.60
N ARG A 192 8.93 -16.18 4.42
CA ARG A 192 9.28 -17.52 3.93
C ARG A 192 8.14 -18.18 3.16
N ASN A 193 6.91 -18.09 3.67
CA ASN A 193 5.75 -18.68 3.00
C ASN A 193 5.44 -17.96 1.69
N LEU A 194 5.62 -16.64 1.66
CA LEU A 194 5.52 -15.87 0.43
C LEU A 194 6.57 -16.36 -0.58
N ALA A 195 7.85 -16.36 -0.21
CA ALA A 195 8.94 -16.83 -1.06
C ALA A 195 8.74 -18.26 -1.58
N ALA A 196 8.27 -19.18 -0.73
CA ALA A 196 7.96 -20.55 -1.13
C ALA A 196 6.81 -20.62 -2.15
N CYS A 197 5.76 -19.81 -1.96
CA CYS A 197 4.66 -19.72 -2.92
C CYS A 197 5.13 -19.23 -4.29
N PHE A 198 5.95 -18.16 -4.33
CA PHE A 198 6.53 -17.64 -5.57
C PHE A 198 7.48 -18.64 -6.24
N ALA A 199 8.29 -19.38 -5.47
CA ALA A 199 9.19 -20.39 -6.01
C ALA A 199 8.40 -21.52 -6.70
N ARG A 200 7.31 -21.97 -6.07
CA ARG A 200 6.36 -22.91 -6.66
C ARG A 200 5.65 -22.36 -7.89
N CYS A 201 5.64 -21.04 -8.11
CA CYS A 201 5.08 -20.40 -9.29
C CYS A 201 6.08 -20.21 -10.44
N ASP A 202 7.35 -20.56 -10.27
CA ASP A 202 8.46 -20.22 -11.17
C ASP A 202 8.69 -18.70 -11.33
N LEU A 203 8.35 -17.94 -10.28
CA LEU A 203 8.40 -16.47 -10.26
C LEU A 203 9.40 -15.96 -9.21
N GLU A 204 10.29 -15.06 -9.60
CA GLU A 204 11.29 -14.43 -8.74
C GLU A 204 10.82 -13.07 -8.23
N ILE A 205 11.05 -12.79 -6.94
CA ILE A 205 10.79 -11.48 -6.36
C ILE A 205 12.00 -10.58 -6.66
N GLU A 206 11.85 -9.62 -7.58
CA GLU A 206 12.83 -8.56 -7.84
C GLU A 206 12.95 -7.65 -6.62
N SER A 207 11.81 -7.24 -6.07
CA SER A 207 11.73 -6.27 -4.98
C SER A 207 10.43 -6.41 -4.21
N LEU A 208 10.51 -6.21 -2.90
CA LEU A 208 9.36 -6.07 -2.02
C LEU A 208 9.11 -4.58 -1.77
N VAL A 209 7.85 -4.16 -1.84
CA VAL A 209 7.46 -2.77 -1.61
C VAL A 209 6.40 -2.71 -0.52
N ALA A 210 6.58 -1.91 0.52
CA ALA A 210 5.56 -1.78 1.55
C ALA A 210 4.25 -1.30 0.90
N ALA A 211 3.16 -2.03 1.11
CA ALA A 211 1.88 -1.74 0.48
C ALA A 211 1.42 -0.28 0.64
N PRO A 212 1.48 0.34 1.84
CA PRO A 212 1.04 1.73 1.98
C PRO A 212 1.99 2.73 1.31
N PHE A 213 3.28 2.37 1.12
CA PHE A 213 4.22 3.18 0.36
C PHE A 213 3.85 3.19 -1.13
N ALA A 214 3.58 2.01 -1.71
CA ALA A 214 3.11 1.88 -3.08
C ALA A 214 1.79 2.67 -3.28
N SER A 215 0.80 2.43 -2.42
CA SER A 215 -0.49 3.13 -2.50
C SER A 215 -0.35 4.66 -2.38
N GLY A 216 0.58 5.15 -1.57
CA GLY A 216 0.90 6.58 -1.49
C GLY A 216 1.50 7.14 -2.78
N LEU A 217 2.43 6.41 -3.42
CA LEU A 217 3.02 6.84 -4.70
C LEU A 217 1.98 6.97 -5.82
N ALA A 218 0.91 6.17 -5.78
CA ALA A 218 -0.18 6.25 -6.74
C ALA A 218 -1.22 7.32 -6.42
N THR A 219 -1.42 7.71 -5.16
CA THR A 219 -2.60 8.50 -4.78
C THR A 219 -2.29 9.92 -4.34
N LEU A 220 -1.04 10.20 -3.98
CA LEU A 220 -0.61 11.51 -3.52
C LEU A 220 -0.21 12.41 -4.67
N VAL A 221 -0.48 13.71 -4.51
CA VAL A 221 0.16 14.77 -5.31
C VAL A 221 1.44 15.24 -4.62
N ASP A 222 2.33 15.90 -5.35
CA ASP A 222 3.66 16.27 -4.84
C ASP A 222 3.60 17.23 -3.65
N ASP A 223 2.70 18.22 -3.67
CA ASP A 223 2.50 19.16 -2.56
C ASP A 223 2.10 18.46 -1.26
N GLU A 224 1.29 17.39 -1.33
CA GLU A 224 0.91 16.62 -0.14
C GLU A 224 2.10 15.88 0.46
N ARG A 225 2.98 15.34 -0.39
CA ARG A 225 4.20 14.65 0.04
C ARG A 225 5.20 15.61 0.67
N GLU A 226 5.29 16.83 0.16
CA GLU A 226 6.20 17.85 0.72
C GLU A 226 5.67 18.36 2.07
N LEU A 227 4.38 18.73 2.14
CA LEU A 227 3.80 19.38 3.31
C LEU A 227 3.51 18.46 4.51
N GLY A 228 3.37 17.15 4.28
CA GLY A 228 2.95 16.21 5.31
C GLY A 228 1.56 15.62 5.04
N VAL A 229 1.49 14.31 4.82
CA VAL A 229 0.23 13.59 4.56
C VAL A 229 0.30 12.16 5.08
N THR A 230 -0.81 11.71 5.67
CA THR A 230 -1.03 10.29 6.00
C THR A 230 -1.86 9.62 4.90
N VAL A 231 -1.36 8.54 4.34
CA VAL A 231 -2.11 7.63 3.47
C VAL A 231 -2.65 6.49 4.33
N VAL A 232 -3.94 6.21 4.22
CA VAL A 232 -4.60 5.06 4.84
C VAL A 232 -5.17 4.17 3.74
N ASP A 233 -4.53 3.04 3.48
CA ASP A 233 -4.98 2.05 2.51
C ASP A 233 -5.84 1.01 3.22
N MET A 234 -7.15 1.08 2.96
CA MET A 234 -8.16 0.20 3.53
C MET A 234 -8.38 -1.01 2.60
N GLY A 235 -7.59 -2.05 2.85
CA GLY A 235 -7.63 -3.31 2.12
C GLY A 235 -8.71 -4.28 2.64
N GLY A 236 -8.66 -5.51 2.14
CA GLY A 236 -9.58 -6.58 2.54
C GLY A 236 -9.25 -7.16 3.91
N GLY A 237 -8.01 -7.62 4.10
CA GLY A 237 -7.55 -8.24 5.34
C GLY A 237 -6.79 -7.30 6.28
N THR A 238 -6.35 -6.15 5.78
CA THR A 238 -5.50 -5.19 6.49
C THR A 238 -5.90 -3.76 6.17
N THR A 239 -5.53 -2.84 7.05
CA THR A 239 -5.55 -1.40 6.86
C THR A 239 -4.14 -0.92 7.12
N SER A 240 -3.50 -0.31 6.13
CA SER A 240 -2.09 0.07 6.21
C SER A 240 -1.90 1.57 6.12
N LEU A 241 -0.82 2.05 6.73
CA LEU A 241 -0.54 3.45 6.95
C LEU A 241 0.82 3.81 6.35
N ALA A 242 0.89 4.94 5.68
CA ALA A 242 2.15 5.56 5.31
C ALA A 242 2.08 7.06 5.61
N VAL A 243 3.13 7.62 6.18
CA VAL A 243 3.27 9.07 6.37
C VAL A 243 4.37 9.56 5.45
N PHE A 244 4.06 10.59 4.68
CA PHE A 244 5.02 11.28 3.82
C PHE A 244 5.19 12.71 4.32
N ALA A 245 6.42 13.20 4.35
CA ALA A 245 6.76 14.60 4.59
C ALA A 245 8.14 14.90 3.97
N ASP A 246 8.36 16.16 3.56
CA ASP A 246 9.58 16.59 2.89
C ASP A 246 9.90 15.75 1.63
N GLY A 247 8.86 15.27 0.95
CA GLY A 247 8.97 14.45 -0.26
C GLY A 247 9.29 12.97 0.01
N HIS A 248 9.62 12.60 1.23
CA HIS A 248 10.06 11.25 1.60
C HIS A 248 8.99 10.48 2.39
N LEU A 249 9.05 9.15 2.30
CA LEU A 249 8.31 8.28 3.21
C LEU A 249 8.96 8.36 4.60
N GLN A 250 8.22 8.82 5.60
CA GLN A 250 8.68 9.01 6.97
C GLN A 250 8.32 7.84 7.88
N HIS A 251 7.18 7.19 7.62
CA HIS A 251 6.71 6.10 8.47
C HIS A 251 5.78 5.16 7.70
N THR A 252 5.72 3.90 8.12
CA THR A 252 4.74 2.91 7.68
C THR A 252 4.31 2.00 8.82
N ASP A 253 3.04 1.60 8.83
CA ASP A 253 2.51 0.59 9.77
C ASP A 253 1.35 -0.19 9.11
N VAL A 254 0.99 -1.33 9.69
CA VAL A 254 -0.10 -2.19 9.21
C VAL A 254 -0.94 -2.69 10.38
N ILE A 255 -2.26 -2.54 10.26
CA ILE A 255 -3.26 -3.04 11.19
C ILE A 255 -3.91 -4.27 10.55
N PRO A 256 -3.99 -5.43 11.23
CA PRO A 256 -4.59 -6.65 10.70
C PRO A 256 -6.14 -6.62 10.73
N VAL A 257 -6.72 -5.46 10.43
CA VAL A 257 -8.16 -5.21 10.35
C VAL A 257 -8.44 -4.55 9.00
N GLY A 258 -9.46 -5.00 8.29
CA GLY A 258 -9.79 -4.51 6.95
C GLY A 258 -11.24 -4.82 6.57
N GLY A 259 -11.63 -4.57 5.33
CA GLY A 259 -13.01 -4.69 4.86
C GLY A 259 -13.67 -6.07 5.05
N GLN A 260 -12.90 -7.15 5.17
CA GLN A 260 -13.43 -8.49 5.49
C GLN A 260 -13.95 -8.57 6.93
N HIS A 261 -13.43 -7.76 7.86
CA HIS A 261 -13.93 -7.72 9.23
C HIS A 261 -15.33 -7.11 9.28
N VAL A 262 -15.57 -6.05 8.51
CA VAL A 262 -16.92 -5.49 8.29
C VAL A 262 -17.84 -6.56 7.72
N THR A 263 -17.40 -7.29 6.70
CA THR A 263 -18.19 -8.39 6.11
C THR A 263 -18.54 -9.49 7.11
N ASN A 264 -17.57 -9.88 7.94
CA ASN A 264 -17.78 -10.90 8.97
C ASN A 264 -18.78 -10.44 10.02
N ASP A 265 -18.75 -9.17 10.41
CA ASP A 265 -19.70 -8.62 11.38
C ASP A 265 -21.11 -8.55 10.79
N VAL A 266 -21.25 -8.16 9.52
CA VAL A 266 -22.55 -8.21 8.81
C VAL A 266 -23.06 -9.65 8.73
N ALA A 267 -22.20 -10.60 8.41
CA ALA A 267 -22.57 -12.01 8.33
C ALA A 267 -23.06 -12.54 9.69
N ARG A 268 -22.38 -12.21 10.79
CA ARG A 268 -22.78 -12.59 12.14
C ARG A 268 -24.04 -11.88 12.61
N GLY A 269 -24.10 -10.57 12.43
CA GLY A 269 -25.21 -9.73 12.91
C GLY A 269 -26.52 -10.01 12.20
N LEU A 270 -26.48 -10.43 10.93
CA LEU A 270 -27.66 -10.75 10.12
C LEU A 270 -27.84 -12.26 9.86
N SER A 271 -27.01 -13.10 10.47
CA SER A 271 -27.04 -14.57 10.31
C SER A 271 -27.08 -15.02 8.84
N THR A 272 -26.25 -14.40 8.00
CA THR A 272 -26.18 -14.62 6.54
C THR A 272 -24.81 -15.18 6.12
N THR A 273 -24.72 -15.75 4.91
CA THR A 273 -23.44 -16.22 4.36
C THR A 273 -22.47 -15.07 4.14
N ILE A 274 -21.16 -15.34 4.22
CA ILE A 274 -20.09 -14.36 3.97
C ILE A 274 -20.22 -13.73 2.56
N ALA A 275 -20.60 -14.54 1.57
CA ALA A 275 -20.78 -14.06 0.21
C ALA A 275 -21.93 -13.05 0.10
N HIS A 276 -23.06 -13.32 0.76
CA HIS A 276 -24.19 -12.40 0.77
C HIS A 276 -23.93 -11.17 1.63
N ALA A 277 -23.23 -11.31 2.76
CA ALA A 277 -22.78 -10.18 3.58
C ALA A 277 -21.88 -9.21 2.79
N GLU A 278 -20.94 -9.73 2.00
CA GLU A 278 -20.08 -8.90 1.13
C GLU A 278 -20.93 -8.16 0.09
N ARG A 279 -21.89 -8.87 -0.52
CA ARG A 279 -22.83 -8.28 -1.49
C ARG A 279 -23.67 -7.17 -0.86
N MET A 280 -24.21 -7.37 0.33
CA MET A 280 -24.98 -6.33 1.03
C MET A 280 -24.11 -5.14 1.41
N LYS A 281 -22.91 -5.37 1.96
CA LYS A 281 -21.95 -4.30 2.29
C LYS A 281 -21.59 -3.46 1.07
N THR A 282 -21.35 -4.11 -0.07
CA THR A 282 -20.95 -3.43 -1.32
C THR A 282 -22.08 -2.69 -2.00
N LEU A 283 -23.32 -3.21 -1.97
CA LEU A 283 -24.46 -2.60 -2.66
C LEU A 283 -25.23 -1.60 -1.79
N HIS A 284 -25.34 -1.85 -0.49
CA HIS A 284 -26.22 -1.08 0.41
C HIS A 284 -25.50 -0.46 1.61
N GLY A 285 -24.22 -0.78 1.82
CA GLY A 285 -23.45 -0.33 2.99
C GLY A 285 -23.23 1.19 3.01
N SER A 286 -23.35 1.76 4.21
CA SER A 286 -23.12 3.18 4.50
C SER A 286 -22.63 3.31 5.94
N THR A 287 -21.92 4.40 6.25
CA THR A 287 -21.58 4.80 7.63
C THR A 287 -22.55 5.82 8.22
N GLY A 288 -23.33 6.51 7.38
CA GLY A 288 -24.36 7.45 7.81
C GLY A 288 -25.73 6.79 7.80
N ALA A 289 -26.47 6.90 8.89
CA ALA A 289 -27.87 6.50 8.97
C ALA A 289 -28.75 7.71 8.62
N VAL A 290 -29.72 7.51 7.72
CA VAL A 290 -30.78 8.47 7.41
C VAL A 290 -32.15 7.88 7.78
N PRO A 291 -33.18 8.70 8.09
CA PRO A 291 -34.49 8.18 8.48
C PRO A 291 -35.13 7.24 7.45
N GLU A 292 -34.81 7.40 6.17
CA GLU A 292 -35.27 6.53 5.08
C GLU A 292 -34.76 5.08 5.22
N ASP A 293 -33.62 4.86 5.88
CA ASP A 293 -32.99 3.55 6.03
C ASP A 293 -33.83 2.57 6.88
N ASP A 294 -34.71 3.07 7.76
CA ASP A 294 -35.63 2.24 8.55
C ASP A 294 -36.77 1.67 7.69
N ARG A 295 -37.05 2.30 6.54
CA ARG A 295 -38.13 1.91 5.63
C ARG A 295 -37.64 1.03 4.49
N GLU A 296 -36.36 1.15 4.13
CA GLU A 296 -35.73 0.30 3.11
C GLU A 296 -35.45 -1.10 3.70
N LEU A 297 -36.21 -2.09 3.26
CA LEU A 297 -36.04 -3.49 3.68
C LEU A 297 -35.16 -4.26 2.69
N LEU A 298 -34.05 -4.80 3.19
CA LEU A 298 -33.10 -5.59 2.43
C LEU A 298 -33.38 -7.09 2.59
N PRO A 299 -33.35 -7.87 1.49
CA PRO A 299 -33.47 -9.32 1.56
C PRO A 299 -32.18 -9.97 2.10
N VAL A 300 -32.34 -10.83 3.10
CA VAL A 300 -31.26 -11.55 3.79
C VAL A 300 -31.58 -13.04 3.82
N PRO A 301 -30.96 -13.85 2.94
CA PRO A 301 -30.97 -15.30 3.06
C PRO A 301 -30.26 -15.72 4.34
N LEU A 302 -30.96 -16.48 5.18
CA LEU A 302 -30.41 -16.96 6.45
C LEU A 302 -29.54 -18.19 6.24
N VAL A 303 -28.47 -18.31 7.03
CA VAL A 303 -27.57 -19.48 6.97
C VAL A 303 -28.25 -20.70 7.57
N GLY A 304 -28.25 -21.81 6.83
CA GLY A 304 -28.71 -23.10 7.33
C GLY A 304 -30.23 -23.28 7.33
N GLU A 305 -30.97 -22.31 6.78
CA GLU A 305 -32.40 -22.45 6.49
C GLU A 305 -32.60 -22.83 5.01
N ASP A 306 -33.78 -23.36 4.68
CA ASP A 306 -34.14 -23.68 3.29
C ASP A 306 -34.01 -22.42 2.40
N ASP A 307 -33.64 -22.60 1.13
CA ASP A 307 -33.36 -21.52 0.15
C ASP A 307 -34.49 -20.46 -0.02
N HIS A 308 -35.66 -20.70 0.57
CA HIS A 308 -36.85 -19.86 0.50
C HIS A 308 -37.04 -18.95 1.74
N ALA A 309 -36.26 -19.15 2.81
CA ALA A 309 -36.33 -18.32 4.02
C ALA A 309 -35.46 -17.06 3.87
N ILE A 310 -36.05 -16.04 3.22
CA ILE A 310 -35.45 -14.72 3.06
C ILE A 310 -36.01 -13.79 4.12
N ALA A 311 -35.22 -13.52 5.17
CA ALA A 311 -35.54 -12.48 6.13
C ALA A 311 -35.49 -11.10 5.45
N LYS A 312 -36.24 -10.14 5.98
CA LYS A 312 -36.21 -8.74 5.55
C LYS A 312 -35.75 -7.88 6.72
N VAL A 313 -34.60 -7.25 6.58
CA VAL A 313 -34.04 -6.38 7.62
C VAL A 313 -33.99 -4.93 7.13
N PRO A 314 -34.26 -3.94 7.99
CA PRO A 314 -34.05 -2.54 7.63
C PRO A 314 -32.58 -2.26 7.27
N ARG A 315 -32.35 -1.39 6.29
CA ARG A 315 -31.00 -0.93 5.93
C ARG A 315 -30.28 -0.29 7.11
N SER A 316 -31.01 0.36 8.02
CA SER A 316 -30.46 0.94 9.25
C SER A 316 -29.75 -0.09 10.14
N MET A 317 -30.21 -1.34 10.14
CA MET A 317 -29.55 -2.44 10.86
C MET A 317 -28.18 -2.76 10.24
N LEU A 318 -28.06 -2.76 8.91
CA LEU A 318 -26.79 -2.93 8.21
C LEU A 318 -25.82 -1.79 8.54
N VAL A 319 -26.30 -0.54 8.51
CA VAL A 319 -25.50 0.64 8.89
C VAL A 319 -25.04 0.56 10.36
N GLY A 320 -25.93 0.11 11.25
CA GLY A 320 -25.65 -0.10 12.68
C GLY A 320 -24.58 -1.17 12.96
N ILE A 321 -24.30 -2.06 12.01
CA ILE A 321 -23.19 -3.03 12.09
C ILE A 321 -21.90 -2.47 11.46
N ILE A 322 -22.03 -1.82 10.30
CA ILE A 322 -20.88 -1.34 9.52
C ILE A 322 -20.16 -0.18 10.23
N ARG A 323 -20.94 0.79 10.72
CA ARG A 323 -20.38 2.03 11.26
C ARG A 323 -19.47 1.78 12.48
N PRO A 324 -19.88 1.04 13.53
CA PRO A 324 -19.02 0.81 14.69
C PRO A 324 -17.70 0.12 14.34
N ARG A 325 -17.70 -0.84 13.40
CA ARG A 325 -16.47 -1.51 12.96
C ARG A 325 -15.52 -0.55 12.25
N LEU A 326 -16.04 0.39 11.46
CA LEU A 326 -15.22 1.42 10.81
C LEU A 326 -14.73 2.47 11.81
N GLU A 327 -15.53 2.86 12.80
CA GLU A 327 -15.10 3.71 13.92
C GLU A 327 -13.91 3.08 14.64
N GLU A 328 -14.03 1.82 15.06
CA GLU A 328 -12.94 1.07 15.69
C GLU A 328 -11.70 1.00 14.78
N THR A 329 -11.88 0.77 13.48
CA THR A 329 -10.75 0.75 12.52
C THR A 329 -10.02 2.10 12.52
N PHE A 330 -10.74 3.22 12.51
CA PHE A 330 -10.12 4.54 12.54
C PHE A 330 -9.54 4.91 13.91
N GLU A 331 -10.11 4.42 15.01
CA GLU A 331 -9.51 4.55 16.34
C GLU A 331 -8.17 3.81 16.43
N LEU A 332 -8.09 2.60 15.87
CA LEU A 332 -6.83 1.86 15.76
C LEU A 332 -5.81 2.62 14.89
N VAL A 333 -6.26 3.21 13.76
CA VAL A 333 -5.40 4.06 12.93
C VAL A 333 -4.89 5.26 13.70
N ARG A 334 -5.75 5.95 14.46
CA ARG A 334 -5.35 7.08 15.30
C ARG A 334 -4.30 6.66 16.32
N ALA A 335 -4.53 5.56 17.03
CA ALA A 335 -3.59 5.04 18.01
C ALA A 335 -2.22 4.74 17.39
N ARG A 336 -2.17 4.08 16.22
CA ARG A 336 -0.89 3.84 15.51
C ARG A 336 -0.15 5.11 15.12
N LEU A 337 -0.87 6.15 14.69
CA LEU A 337 -0.27 7.44 14.34
C LEU A 337 0.25 8.19 15.58
N GLU A 338 -0.44 8.08 16.72
CA GLU A 338 -0.01 8.65 18.00
C GLU A 338 1.24 7.93 18.52
N ASP A 339 1.24 6.60 18.51
CA ASP A 339 2.37 5.75 18.93
C ASP A 339 3.63 6.01 18.09
N ALA A 340 3.46 6.30 16.78
CA ALA A 340 4.58 6.63 15.90
C ALA A 340 5.28 7.96 16.27
N GLY A 341 4.65 8.82 17.07
CA GLY A 341 5.28 10.04 17.59
C GLY A 341 5.69 11.07 16.53
N LEU A 342 5.07 11.03 15.34
CA LEU A 342 5.50 11.81 14.17
C LEU A 342 5.17 13.31 14.25
N GLY A 343 4.36 13.72 15.24
CA GLY A 343 4.01 15.12 15.49
C GLY A 343 3.50 15.83 14.24
N ARG A 344 4.23 16.86 13.78
CA ARG A 344 3.87 17.65 12.60
C ARG A 344 4.01 16.90 11.28
N ALA A 345 4.86 15.87 11.19
CA ALA A 345 5.10 15.15 9.94
C ALA A 345 3.87 14.34 9.47
N ALA A 346 3.00 13.93 10.39
CA ALA A 346 1.71 13.31 10.05
C ALA A 346 0.73 14.28 9.37
N GLY A 347 1.05 15.58 9.34
CA GLY A 347 0.23 16.61 8.71
C GLY A 347 -1.19 16.71 9.27
N ARG A 348 -2.00 17.55 8.63
CA ARG A 348 -3.46 17.66 8.90
C ARG A 348 -4.31 16.96 7.85
N ARG A 349 -3.68 16.33 6.86
CA ARG A 349 -4.34 15.72 5.71
C ARG A 349 -4.20 14.21 5.73
N VAL A 350 -5.30 13.53 5.42
CA VAL A 350 -5.38 12.09 5.23
C VAL A 350 -5.91 11.79 3.83
N VAL A 351 -5.30 10.83 3.15
CA VAL A 351 -5.76 10.29 1.88
C VAL A 351 -6.18 8.84 2.10
N LEU A 352 -7.48 8.54 2.01
CA LEU A 352 -7.99 7.18 2.08
C LEU A 352 -7.93 6.52 0.70
N THR A 353 -7.49 5.28 0.63
CA THR A 353 -7.51 4.48 -0.61
C THR A 353 -7.81 3.01 -0.30
N GLY A 354 -7.72 2.13 -1.31
CA GLY A 354 -8.03 0.72 -1.17
C GLY A 354 -9.51 0.41 -1.37
N GLY A 355 -9.82 -0.88 -1.51
CA GLY A 355 -11.18 -1.31 -1.86
C GLY A 355 -12.25 -0.93 -0.83
N ALA A 356 -11.91 -0.95 0.46
CA ALA A 356 -12.85 -0.65 1.54
C ALA A 356 -13.08 0.87 1.73
N SER A 357 -12.21 1.73 1.18
CA SER A 357 -12.43 3.19 1.17
C SER A 357 -13.57 3.65 0.26
N GLN A 358 -14.19 2.73 -0.47
CA GLN A 358 -15.32 3.01 -1.36
C GLN A 358 -16.67 2.98 -0.63
N LEU A 359 -16.70 2.61 0.66
CA LEU A 359 -17.92 2.56 1.43
C LEU A 359 -18.49 3.98 1.64
N ILE A 360 -19.80 4.14 1.43
CA ILE A 360 -20.45 5.46 1.47
C ILE A 360 -20.33 6.08 2.87
N GLY A 361 -19.89 7.34 2.94
CA GLY A 361 -19.73 8.08 4.20
C GLY A 361 -18.42 7.80 4.95
N VAL A 362 -17.54 6.94 4.42
CA VAL A 362 -16.29 6.57 5.10
C VAL A 362 -15.33 7.75 5.26
N ARG A 363 -15.34 8.68 4.31
CA ARG A 363 -14.53 9.90 4.34
C ARG A 363 -14.92 10.79 5.52
N GLU A 364 -16.21 11.01 5.69
CA GLU A 364 -16.80 11.85 6.73
C GLU A 364 -16.55 11.23 8.10
N LEU A 365 -16.72 9.90 8.20
CA LEU A 365 -16.44 9.16 9.42
C LEU A 365 -14.96 9.25 9.81
N ALA A 366 -14.05 9.02 8.86
CA ALA A 366 -12.62 9.14 9.08
C ALA A 366 -12.22 10.57 9.50
N ALA A 367 -12.82 11.59 8.88
CA ALA A 367 -12.54 12.99 9.22
C ALA A 367 -12.94 13.30 10.66
N HIS A 368 -14.07 12.75 11.11
CA HIS A 368 -14.55 12.90 12.48
C HIS A 368 -13.63 12.19 13.49
N VAL A 369 -13.30 10.91 13.26
CA VAL A 369 -12.53 10.10 14.21
C VAL A 369 -11.05 10.52 14.29
N LEU A 370 -10.45 10.86 13.14
CA LEU A 370 -9.03 11.22 13.03
C LEU A 370 -8.74 12.71 13.29
N ASP A 371 -9.76 13.56 13.36
CA ASP A 371 -9.65 15.03 13.43
C ASP A 371 -8.71 15.62 12.36
N LYS A 372 -8.87 15.14 11.11
CA LYS A 372 -8.03 15.51 9.97
C LYS A 372 -8.86 15.79 8.72
N GLN A 373 -8.31 16.56 7.80
CA GLN A 373 -8.90 16.76 6.48
C GLN A 373 -8.73 15.50 5.65
N VAL A 374 -9.83 14.82 5.34
CA VAL A 374 -9.82 13.57 4.59
C VAL A 374 -10.26 13.81 3.15
N ARG A 375 -9.56 13.17 2.21
CA ARG A 375 -10.04 12.95 0.84
C ARG A 375 -9.86 11.49 0.43
N LEU A 376 -10.59 11.09 -0.60
CA LEU A 376 -10.35 9.81 -1.27
C LEU A 376 -9.21 9.96 -2.28
N GLY A 377 -8.30 8.99 -2.28
CA GLY A 377 -7.20 8.83 -3.22
C GLY A 377 -7.58 7.90 -4.35
N ARG A 378 -7.19 8.26 -5.57
CA ARG A 378 -7.33 7.42 -6.77
C ARG A 378 -6.00 7.40 -7.52
N PRO A 379 -5.61 6.25 -8.10
CA PRO A 379 -4.42 6.17 -8.93
C PRO A 379 -4.49 7.16 -10.11
N PRO A 380 -3.35 7.60 -10.66
CA PRO A 380 -3.34 8.40 -11.88
C PRO A 380 -3.89 7.58 -13.06
N VAL A 381 -4.40 8.28 -14.06
CA VAL A 381 -4.74 7.65 -15.34
C VAL A 381 -3.44 7.35 -16.08
N LEU A 382 -3.03 6.07 -16.07
CA LEU A 382 -1.87 5.60 -16.83
C LEU A 382 -2.27 5.21 -18.26
N ARG A 383 -1.36 5.43 -19.22
CA ARG A 383 -1.57 5.02 -20.61
C ARG A 383 -1.78 3.51 -20.66
N GLY A 384 -2.89 3.05 -21.24
CA GLY A 384 -3.22 1.62 -21.38
C GLY A 384 -3.84 0.97 -20.14
N LEU A 385 -4.01 1.70 -19.03
CA LEU A 385 -4.77 1.19 -17.88
C LEU A 385 -6.27 1.31 -18.17
N PRO A 386 -7.07 0.23 -18.09
CA PRO A 386 -8.50 0.30 -18.34
C PRO A 386 -9.24 0.99 -17.18
N ASP A 387 -10.40 1.59 -17.47
CA ASP A 387 -11.21 2.31 -16.47
C ASP A 387 -11.64 1.41 -15.29
N SER A 388 -11.84 0.12 -15.54
CA SER A 388 -12.13 -0.88 -14.50
C SER A 388 -11.01 -1.04 -13.47
N ALA A 389 -9.79 -0.62 -13.81
CA ALA A 389 -8.60 -0.64 -12.96
C ALA A 389 -8.17 0.77 -12.48
N ALA A 390 -9.01 1.80 -12.65
CA ALA A 390 -8.72 3.17 -12.23
C ALA A 390 -9.21 3.52 -10.80
N GLY A 391 -9.88 2.58 -10.12
CA GLY A 391 -10.45 2.79 -8.79
C GLY A 391 -9.41 2.72 -7.64
N PRO A 392 -9.78 3.17 -6.42
CA PRO A 392 -8.92 3.09 -5.23
C PRO A 392 -8.40 1.68 -4.92
N ALA A 393 -9.16 0.64 -5.29
CA ALA A 393 -8.78 -0.77 -5.16
C ALA A 393 -7.59 -1.21 -6.04
N PHE A 394 -7.07 -0.32 -6.88
CA PHE A 394 -5.89 -0.54 -7.73
C PHE A 394 -4.73 0.41 -7.39
N ALA A 395 -4.85 1.21 -6.32
CA ALA A 395 -3.78 2.10 -5.88
C ALA A 395 -2.48 1.35 -5.56
N GLY A 396 -2.56 0.22 -4.85
CA GLY A 396 -1.43 -0.66 -4.55
C GLY A 396 -0.67 -1.11 -5.81
N PRO A 397 -1.29 -1.87 -6.73
CA PRO A 397 -0.60 -2.37 -7.92
C PRO A 397 -0.13 -1.26 -8.87
N VAL A 398 -0.90 -0.17 -9.05
CA VAL A 398 -0.43 0.99 -9.82
C VAL A 398 0.78 1.65 -9.14
N GLY A 399 0.76 1.73 -7.82
CA GLY A 399 1.84 2.21 -6.99
C GLY A 399 3.13 1.41 -7.12
N LEU A 400 3.02 0.08 -7.21
CA LEU A 400 4.17 -0.81 -7.48
C LEU A 400 4.79 -0.51 -8.85
N MET A 401 3.97 -0.29 -9.88
CA MET A 401 4.46 0.08 -11.22
C MET A 401 5.19 1.42 -11.20
N ILE A 402 4.62 2.42 -10.51
CA ILE A 402 5.24 3.74 -10.34
C ILE A 402 6.54 3.62 -9.55
N TRP A 403 6.56 2.85 -8.46
CA TRP A 403 7.75 2.60 -7.66
C TRP A 403 8.86 1.99 -8.52
N ALA A 404 8.55 0.94 -9.29
CA ALA A 404 9.53 0.26 -10.15
C ALA A 404 10.13 1.18 -11.22
N ALA A 405 9.35 2.15 -11.71
CA ALA A 405 9.74 3.16 -12.68
C ALA A 405 10.46 4.39 -12.07
N THR A 406 10.40 4.60 -10.75
CA THR A 406 10.96 5.77 -10.05
C THR A 406 11.87 5.36 -8.89
N GLU A 407 11.32 5.26 -7.69
CA GLU A 407 12.01 5.03 -6.41
C GLU A 407 12.83 3.73 -6.43
N GLY A 408 12.37 2.70 -7.16
CA GLY A 408 13.11 1.45 -7.36
C GLY A 408 14.41 1.64 -8.16
N GLN A 409 14.50 2.65 -9.03
CA GLN A 409 15.77 3.01 -9.68
C GLN A 409 16.75 3.62 -8.69
N ILE A 410 16.29 4.58 -7.88
CA ILE A 410 17.09 5.21 -6.84
C ILE A 410 17.61 4.16 -5.85
N ALA A 411 16.76 3.24 -5.43
CA ALA A 411 17.14 2.14 -4.55
C ALA A 411 18.20 1.22 -5.18
N ARG A 412 18.11 0.96 -6.49
CA ARG A 412 19.12 0.19 -7.24
C ARG A 412 20.44 0.95 -7.38
N ASP A 413 20.41 2.26 -7.63
CA ASP A 413 21.61 3.09 -7.77
C ASP A 413 22.40 3.19 -6.45
N LEU A 414 21.67 3.20 -5.33
CA LEU A 414 22.20 3.19 -3.96
C LEU A 414 22.50 1.77 -3.43
N ALA A 415 22.19 0.72 -4.19
CA ALA A 415 22.56 -0.62 -3.83
C ALA A 415 24.09 -0.81 -3.98
N PRO A 416 24.74 -1.64 -3.15
CA PRO A 416 26.18 -1.92 -3.27
C PRO A 416 26.54 -2.45 -4.67
N VAL A 417 27.58 -1.90 -5.30
CA VAL A 417 28.07 -2.31 -6.63
C VAL A 417 29.27 -3.25 -6.48
N GLY A 418 29.16 -4.46 -7.03
CA GLY A 418 30.26 -5.44 -7.04
C GLY A 418 30.53 -6.07 -5.68
N HIS A 419 30.65 -7.39 -5.66
CA HIS A 419 30.42 -8.28 -4.51
C HIS A 419 28.96 -8.41 -4.14
N ALA A 420 28.44 -9.58 -4.52
CA ALA A 420 27.47 -10.31 -3.76
C ALA A 420 27.88 -10.31 -2.28
N GLY A 421 27.42 -9.28 -1.55
CA GLY A 421 26.93 -9.56 -0.22
C GLY A 421 25.96 -10.75 -0.31
N PRO A 422 25.85 -11.56 0.73
CA PRO A 422 24.73 -12.47 0.91
C PRO A 422 23.48 -11.97 0.18
N PRO A 423 22.89 -12.69 -0.80
CA PRO A 423 21.52 -12.37 -1.17
C PRO A 423 20.73 -12.28 0.13
N GLY A 424 19.82 -11.30 0.25
CA GLY A 424 18.98 -11.21 1.46
C GLY A 424 18.43 -12.60 1.78
N PRO A 425 18.27 -13.00 3.06
CA PRO A 425 17.80 -14.33 3.45
C PRO A 425 16.58 -14.80 2.66
N ILE A 426 15.71 -13.90 2.17
CA ILE A 426 14.63 -14.25 1.25
C ILE A 426 15.14 -14.68 -0.12
N ARG A 427 16.01 -13.90 -0.76
CA ARG A 427 16.60 -14.25 -2.06
C ARG A 427 17.45 -15.52 -1.96
N ARG A 428 18.19 -15.70 -0.85
CA ARG A 428 18.91 -16.96 -0.55
C ARG A 428 17.98 -18.15 -0.36
N LEU A 429 16.94 -17.99 0.47
CA LEU A 429 15.94 -19.02 0.71
C LEU A 429 15.22 -19.38 -0.59
N PHE A 430 14.91 -18.38 -1.41
CA PHE A 430 14.28 -18.56 -2.69
C PHE A 430 15.18 -19.35 -3.66
N THR A 431 16.44 -18.96 -3.81
CA THR A 431 17.42 -19.71 -4.62
C THR A 431 17.56 -21.14 -4.13
N TRP A 432 17.67 -21.34 -2.80
CA TRP A 432 17.75 -22.66 -2.19
C TRP A 432 16.49 -23.52 -2.40
N LEU A 433 15.31 -22.93 -2.30
CA LEU A 433 14.03 -23.61 -2.54
C LEU A 433 13.92 -24.05 -4.00
N ARG A 434 14.32 -23.19 -4.94
CA ARG A 434 14.29 -23.49 -6.38
C ARG A 434 15.24 -24.61 -6.79
N GLU A 435 16.36 -24.77 -6.08
CA GLU A 435 17.31 -25.86 -6.35
C GLU A 435 16.82 -27.24 -5.84
N ARG A 436 15.74 -27.28 -5.03
CA ARG A 436 15.28 -28.49 -4.33
C ARG A 436 13.82 -28.89 -4.55
N LEU A 437 13.01 -28.00 -5.12
CA LEU A 437 11.65 -28.27 -5.61
C LEU A 437 11.74 -28.49 -7.12
#